data_AF-A0A2T1HMM3-F1
#
_entry.id   AF-A0A2T1HMM3-F1
#
_cell.length_a   1.000
_cell.length_b   1.000
_cell.length_c   1.000
_cell.angle_alpha   90.00
_cell.angle_beta   90.00
_cell.angle_gamma   90.00
#
_symmetry.space_group_name_H-M   'P 1'
#
loop_
_entity.id
_entity.type
_entity.pdbx_description
1 polymer ?
#
loop_
_entity_poly.entity_id
_entity_poly.type
_entity_poly.pdbx_seq_one_letter_code
_entity_poly.pdbx_strand_id
1 'polypeptide(L)'
;MSASDYLGYVAALCSTSAYAPQVIKAWRTRRTKDISLKAFSVLVTGQCLWLTYGYLKGEWPLVASNMVTLCFTGTILYLKWCEPPDCKPEGRRSAPALGE
;
A
#
# COMPACT_ATOMS: atom_id res chain seq x y z
N MET A 1 -16.13 11.04 -27.30
CA MET A 1 -15.26 10.17 -26.48
C MET A 1 -14.11 9.73 -27.36
N SER A 2 -12.90 10.15 -27.04
CA SER A 2 -11.69 9.90 -27.83
C SER A 2 -11.06 8.56 -27.43
N ALA A 3 -10.17 8.02 -28.26
CA ALA A 3 -9.46 6.76 -27.97
C ALA A 3 -8.69 6.83 -26.64
N SER A 4 -8.17 8.01 -26.29
CA SER A 4 -7.50 8.30 -25.02
C SER A 4 -8.41 8.13 -23.80
N ASP A 5 -9.71 8.44 -23.93
CA ASP A 5 -10.68 8.32 -22.84
C ASP A 5 -10.91 6.84 -22.48
N TYR A 6 -11.04 5.99 -23.51
CA TYR A 6 -11.21 4.54 -23.32
C TYR A 6 -9.98 3.90 -22.69
N LEU A 7 -8.78 4.30 -23.13
CA LEU A 7 -7.52 3.88 -22.50
C LEU A 7 -7.46 4.31 -21.03
N GLY A 8 -7.90 5.53 -20.70
CA GLY A 8 -8.00 6.03 -19.33
C GLY A 8 -8.93 5.17 -18.46
N TYR A 9 -10.11 4.80 -18.97
CA TYR A 9 -11.04 3.94 -18.23
C TYR A 9 -10.52 2.52 -18.03
N VAL A 10 -9.91 1.92 -19.05
CA VAL A 10 -9.32 0.57 -18.94
C VAL A 10 -8.14 0.58 -17.96
N ALA A 11 -7.28 1.60 -18.02
CA ALA A 11 -6.17 1.76 -17.09
C ALA A 11 -6.65 1.95 -15.65
N ALA A 12 -7.70 2.75 -15.44
CA ALA A 12 -8.29 2.96 -14.12
C ALA A 12 -8.93 1.68 -13.56
N LEU A 13 -9.67 0.93 -14.38
CA LEU A 13 -10.29 -0.35 -13.99
C LEU A 13 -9.22 -1.39 -13.66
N CYS A 14 -8.19 -1.53 -14.49
CA CYS A 14 -7.09 -2.47 -14.28
C CYS A 14 -6.32 -2.14 -12.99
N SER A 15 -5.99 -0.88 -12.76
CA SER A 15 -5.28 -0.44 -11.55
C SER A 15 -6.12 -0.66 -10.29
N THR A 16 -7.39 -0.30 -10.33
CA THR A 16 -8.32 -0.49 -9.19
C THR A 16 -8.49 -1.97 -8.86
N SER A 17 -8.66 -2.81 -9.87
CA SER A 17 -8.82 -4.26 -9.69
C SER A 17 -7.52 -4.97 -9.28
N ALA A 18 -6.34 -4.41 -9.57
CA ALA A 18 -5.06 -4.92 -9.06
C ALA A 18 -4.86 -4.61 -7.56
N TYR A 19 -5.28 -3.44 -7.09
CA TYR A 19 -5.15 -3.05 -5.68
C TYR A 19 -6.27 -3.57 -4.78
N ALA A 20 -7.49 -3.73 -5.31
CA ALA A 20 -8.64 -4.25 -4.57
C ALA A 20 -8.40 -5.60 -3.84
N PRO A 21 -7.84 -6.66 -4.47
CA PRO A 21 -7.60 -7.92 -3.78
C PRO A 21 -6.53 -7.80 -2.70
N GLN A 22 -5.57 -6.89 -2.84
CA GLN A 22 -4.56 -6.63 -1.80
C GLN A 22 -5.21 -5.96 -0.57
N VAL A 23 -6.09 -4.97 -0.78
CA VAL A 23 -6.87 -4.31 0.28
C VAL A 23 -7.77 -5.33 1.00
N ILE A 24 -8.55 -6.11 0.23
CA ILE A 24 -9.49 -7.11 0.77
C ILE A 24 -8.74 -8.17 1.58
N LYS A 25 -7.61 -8.66 1.07
CA LYS A 25 -6.79 -9.65 1.78
C LYS A 25 -6.24 -9.08 3.08
N ALA A 26 -5.69 -7.86 3.07
CA ALA A 26 -5.20 -7.19 4.28
C ALA A 26 -6.31 -6.99 5.33
N TRP A 27 -7.52 -6.60 4.90
CA TRP A 27 -8.65 -6.38 5.79
C TRP A 27 -9.22 -7.69 6.37
N ARG A 28 -9.27 -8.76 5.56
CA ARG A 28 -9.76 -10.08 6.00
C ARG A 28 -8.79 -10.82 6.91
N THR A 29 -7.49 -10.83 6.59
CA THR A 29 -6.55 -11.63 7.37
C THR A 29 -6.22 -10.99 8.70
N ARG A 30 -6.39 -9.67 8.87
CA ARG A 30 -5.90 -8.88 10.02
C ARG A 30 -4.45 -9.24 10.42
N ARG A 31 -3.72 -9.84 9.49
CA ARG A 31 -2.32 -10.22 9.59
C ARG A 31 -1.63 -9.37 8.56
N THR A 32 -1.29 -8.17 8.95
CA THR A 32 -0.43 -7.32 8.13
C THR A 32 1.04 -7.66 8.34
N LYS A 33 1.35 -8.74 9.07
CA LYS A 33 2.71 -9.17 9.46
C LYS A 33 3.65 -9.34 8.27
N ASP A 34 3.13 -9.71 7.10
CA ASP A 34 3.89 -9.83 5.85
C ASP A 34 3.91 -8.55 5.00
N ILE A 35 3.16 -7.51 5.40
CA ILE A 35 3.12 -6.21 4.71
C ILE A 35 4.18 -5.31 5.33
N SER A 36 5.23 -5.02 4.55
CA SER A 36 6.31 -4.13 4.95
C SER A 36 5.81 -2.69 5.06
N LEU A 37 5.80 -2.14 6.28
CA LEU A 37 5.55 -0.72 6.56
C LEU A 37 6.37 0.19 5.64
N LYS A 38 7.66 -0.12 5.48
CA LYS A 38 8.59 0.64 4.64
C LYS A 38 8.14 0.68 3.17
N ALA A 39 7.69 -0.45 2.62
CA ALA A 39 7.26 -0.53 1.23
C ALA A 39 6.01 0.32 0.97
N PHE A 40 5.04 0.29 1.89
CA PHE A 40 3.83 1.11 1.78
C PHE A 40 4.11 2.60 2.00
N SER A 41 5.01 2.97 2.92
CA SER A 41 5.45 4.36 3.08
C SER A 41 6.09 4.91 1.80
N VAL A 42 6.92 4.12 1.12
CA VAL A 42 7.53 4.50 -0.17
C VAL A 42 6.45 4.64 -1.25
N LEU A 43 5.47 3.73 -1.31
CA LEU A 43 4.35 3.82 -2.25
C LEU A 43 3.50 5.08 -2.04
N VAL A 44 3.11 5.38 -0.80
CA VAL A 44 2.33 6.59 -0.48
C VAL A 44 3.11 7.84 -0.88
N THR A 45 4.42 7.87 -0.58
CA THR A 45 5.29 8.99 -0.98
C THR A 45 5.35 9.11 -2.50
N GLY A 46 5.56 8.01 -3.21
CA GLY A 46 5.58 7.98 -4.68
C GLY A 46 4.27 8.49 -5.30
N GLN A 47 3.12 8.13 -4.73
CA GLN A 47 1.82 8.63 -5.20
C GLN A 47 1.64 10.13 -4.92
N CYS A 48 2.13 10.66 -3.80
CA CYS A 48 2.16 12.11 -3.56
C CYS A 48 3.00 12.84 -4.63
N LEU A 49 4.17 12.29 -4.98
CA LEU A 49 5.01 12.85 -6.04
C LEU A 49 4.34 12.80 -7.40
N TRP A 50 3.71 11.68 -7.76
CA TRP A 50 2.97 11.55 -9.03
C TRP A 50 1.76 12.48 -9.13
N LEU A 51 1.04 12.65 -8.02
CA LEU A 51 -0.10 13.58 -7.94
C LEU A 51 0.37 15.02 -8.11
N THR A 52 1.47 15.39 -7.45
CA THR A 52 2.12 16.71 -7.61
C THR A 52 2.58 16.91 -9.06
N TYR A 53 3.22 15.90 -9.66
CA TYR A 53 3.67 15.95 -11.05
C TYR A 53 2.50 16.12 -12.03
N GLY A 54 1.44 15.33 -11.88
CA GLY A 54 0.25 15.44 -12.73
C GLY A 54 -0.44 16.79 -12.61
N TYR A 55 -0.46 17.36 -11.40
CA TYR A 55 -0.99 18.70 -11.16
C TYR A 55 -0.16 19.76 -11.90
N LEU A 56 1.17 19.70 -11.78
CA LEU A 56 2.09 20.61 -12.49
C LEU A 56 2.00 20.47 -14.02
N LYS A 57 1.67 19.27 -14.51
CA LYS A 57 1.45 18.99 -15.95
C LYS A 57 0.07 19.39 -16.46
N GLY A 58 -0.89 19.70 -15.59
CA GLY A 58 -2.29 19.96 -15.98
C GLY A 58 -3.09 18.73 -16.41
N GLU A 59 -2.55 17.53 -16.17
CA GLU A 59 -3.14 16.26 -16.60
C GLU A 59 -4.13 15.75 -15.55
N TRP A 60 -5.35 16.31 -15.57
CA TRP A 60 -6.42 15.96 -14.63
C TRP A 60 -6.72 14.46 -14.51
N PRO A 61 -6.70 13.64 -15.59
CA PRO A 61 -6.91 12.19 -15.46
C PRO A 61 -5.83 11.51 -14.61
N LEU A 62 -4.58 11.95 -14.75
CA LEU A 62 -3.45 11.44 -13.97
C LEU A 62 -3.57 11.83 -12.50
N VAL A 63 -3.96 13.08 -12.22
CA VAL A 63 -4.21 13.56 -10.85
C VAL A 63 -5.32 12.75 -10.19
N ALA A 64 -6.46 12.59 -10.86
CA ALA A 64 -7.62 11.87 -10.35
C ALA A 64 -7.28 10.39 -10.03
N SER A 65 -6.59 9.71 -10.95
CA SER A 65 -6.18 8.32 -10.74
C SER A 65 -5.20 8.15 -9.57
N ASN A 66 -4.18 9.01 -9.47
CA ASN A 66 -3.21 8.95 -8.39
C ASN A 66 -3.84 9.27 -7.03
N MET A 67 -4.82 10.16 -6.98
CA MET A 67 -5.56 10.50 -5.76
C MET A 67 -6.35 9.29 -5.21
N VAL A 68 -7.02 8.53 -6.08
CA VAL A 68 -7.72 7.30 -5.69
C VAL A 68 -6.73 6.26 -5.14
N THR A 69 -5.59 6.06 -5.81
CA THR A 69 -4.54 5.14 -5.37
C THR A 69 -3.93 5.57 -4.03
N LEU A 70 -3.75 6.87 -3.81
CA LEU A 70 -3.28 7.42 -2.54
C LEU A 70 -4.25 7.10 -1.40
N CYS A 71 -5.56 7.24 -1.62
CA CYS A 71 -6.56 6.88 -0.61
C CYS A 71 -6.48 5.39 -0.22
N PHE A 72 -6.35 4.48 -1.18
CA PHE A 72 -6.23 3.05 -0.89
C PHE A 72 -4.94 2.71 -0.14
N THR A 73 -3.80 3.19 -0.64
CA THR A 73 -2.49 2.90 -0.03
C THR A 73 -2.33 3.56 1.35
N GLY A 74 -2.84 4.78 1.52
CA GLY A 74 -2.89 5.48 2.80
C GLY A 74 -3.76 4.76 3.84
N THR A 75 -4.91 4.24 3.44
CA THR A 75 -5.79 3.46 4.35
C THR A 75 -5.08 2.19 4.84
N ILE A 76 -4.40 1.46 3.94
CA ILE A 76 -3.63 0.27 4.33
C ILE A 76 -2.49 0.64 5.30
N LEU A 77 -1.77 1.72 5.00
CA LEU A 77 -0.68 2.20 5.85
C LEU A 77 -1.19 2.61 7.25
N TYR A 78 -2.33 3.30 7.32
CA TYR A 78 -2.97 3.69 8.58
C TYR A 78 -3.38 2.48 9.41
N LEU A 79 -4.06 1.51 8.79
CA LEU A 79 -4.45 0.27 9.47
C LEU A 79 -3.23 -0.50 9.99
N LYS A 80 -2.14 -0.54 9.21
CA LYS A 80 -0.87 -1.15 9.61
C LYS A 80 -0.22 -0.41 10.78
N TRP A 81 -0.28 0.92 10.80
CA TRP A 81 0.29 1.74 11.86
C TRP A 81 -0.44 1.58 13.20
N CYS A 82 -1.77 1.38 13.16
CA CYS A 82 -2.57 1.09 14.35
C CYS A 82 -2.39 -0.34 14.89
N GLU A 83 -1.74 -1.25 14.15
CA GLU A 83 -1.46 -2.61 14.64
C GLU A 83 -0.26 -2.56 15.61
N PRO A 84 -0.41 -2.98 16.88
CA PRO A 84 0.68 -2.94 17.84
C PRO A 84 1.85 -3.78 17.33
N PRO A 85 3.11 -3.33 17.52
CA PRO A 85 4.26 -4.07 17.05
C PRO A 85 4.21 -5.48 17.63
N ASP A 86 4.26 -6.48 16.75
CA ASP A 86 4.30 -7.88 17.14
C ASP A 86 5.49 -8.08 18.07
N CYS A 87 5.21 -8.37 19.35
CA CYS A 87 6.22 -8.85 20.26
C CYS A 87 6.61 -10.24 19.78
N LYS A 88 7.61 -10.32 18.89
CA LYS A 88 8.26 -11.59 18.57
C LYS A 88 8.70 -12.18 19.91
N PRO A 89 8.27 -13.39 20.29
CA PRO A 89 9.03 -14.14 21.28
C PRO A 89 10.38 -14.42 20.62
N GLU A 90 11.36 -13.58 20.91
CA GLU A 90 12.76 -13.82 20.59
C GLU A 90 13.07 -15.19 21.16
N GLY A 91 13.29 -16.13 20.24
CA GLY A 91 13.46 -17.53 20.54
C GLY A 91 14.51 -17.68 21.62
N ARG A 92 14.04 -18.01 22.82
CA ARG A 92 14.66 -18.90 23.80
C ARG A 92 16.19 -18.83 23.73
N ARG A 93 16.76 -17.87 24.45
CA ARG A 93 18.14 -17.91 24.94
C ARG A 93 18.45 -19.37 25.29
N SER A 94 19.31 -20.00 24.50
CA SER A 94 19.85 -21.32 24.80
C SER A 94 20.29 -21.27 26.25
N ALA A 95 19.63 -22.08 27.08
CA ALA A 95 20.08 -22.27 28.45
C ALA A 95 21.56 -22.65 28.40
N PRO A 96 22.43 -22.05 29.23
CA PRO A 96 23.76 -22.61 29.39
C PRO A 96 23.55 -24.06 29.83
N ALA A 97 24.04 -25.01 29.03
CA ALA A 97 24.17 -26.38 29.49
C ALA A 97 25.00 -26.30 30.76
N LEU A 98 24.35 -26.53 31.91
CA LEU A 98 25.03 -26.79 33.16
C LEU A 98 25.98 -27.95 32.85
N GLY A 99 27.26 -27.75 33.23
CA GLY A 99 28.24 -28.80 33.10
C GLY A 99 27.81 -30.05 33.85
N GLU A 100 28.14 -31.19 33.25
CA GLU A 100 28.59 -32.43 33.87
C GLU A 100 29.51 -33.11 32.84
#